data_AF-A0AAQ3MKN9-F1
#
_entry.id   AF-A0AAQ3MKN9-F1
#
_cell.length_a   1.000
_cell.length_b   1.000
_cell.length_c   1.000
_cell.angle_alpha   90.00
_cell.angle_beta   90.00
_cell.angle_gamma   90.00
#
_symmetry.space_group_name_H-M   'P 1'
#
loop_
_entity.id
_entity.type
_entity.pdbx_description
1 polymer ?
#
loop_
_entity_poly.entity_id
_entity_poly.type
_entity_poly.pdbx_seq_one_letter_code
_entity_poly.pdbx_strand_id
1 'polypeptide(L)'
;MWISISIHVLFVVFFAGCLNLQSLCADINIISLSIENDLPSVPKLFFFADFQPKIEISPGNKNHYFKLLNMNNHTGTLVWKQCATLNVIPGNENGHQRIFWSVREDGLYHSWDNTNWDKKESWGSC
;
A
#
# COMPACT_ATOMS: atom_id res chain seq x y z
N MET A 1 40.87 -26.00 -32.40
CA MET A 1 39.44 -25.77 -32.73
C MET A 1 38.58 -26.41 -31.64
N TRP A 2 38.50 -25.78 -30.46
CA TRP A 2 37.87 -26.36 -29.26
C TRP A 2 37.27 -25.26 -28.38
N ILE A 3 36.38 -24.41 -28.89
CA ILE A 3 35.46 -23.63 -28.03
C ILE A 3 34.18 -23.38 -28.84
N SER A 4 33.20 -24.29 -28.83
CA SER A 4 31.85 -23.94 -29.34
C SER A 4 30.70 -24.75 -28.76
N ILE A 5 30.93 -25.64 -27.78
CA ILE A 5 29.86 -26.46 -27.19
C ILE A 5 29.53 -26.02 -25.75
N SER A 6 30.43 -25.30 -25.08
CA SER A 6 30.28 -24.95 -23.65
C SER A 6 29.33 -23.79 -23.36
N ILE A 7 28.97 -22.97 -24.34
CA ILE A 7 28.17 -21.74 -24.10
C ILE A 7 26.67 -22.01 -24.18
N HIS A 8 26.23 -22.94 -25.05
CA HIS A 8 24.80 -23.22 -25.23
C HIS A 8 24.21 -24.02 -24.07
N VAL A 9 24.97 -24.93 -23.46
CA VAL A 9 24.49 -25.72 -22.31
C VAL A 9 24.36 -24.85 -21.06
N LEU A 10 25.25 -23.86 -20.88
CA LEU A 10 25.21 -22.94 -19.73
C LEU A 10 24.01 -21.99 -19.79
N PHE A 11 23.64 -21.53 -21.00
CA PHE A 11 22.48 -20.66 -21.22
C PHE A 11 21.15 -21.35 -20.91
N VAL A 12 20.98 -22.63 -21.31
CA VAL A 12 19.73 -23.37 -21.09
C VAL A 12 19.48 -23.63 -19.59
N VAL A 13 20.54 -23.93 -18.83
CA VAL A 13 20.43 -24.15 -17.37
C VAL A 13 20.09 -22.84 -16.64
N PHE A 14 20.64 -21.70 -17.08
CA PHE A 14 20.31 -20.39 -16.51
C PHE A 14 18.84 -20.00 -16.75
N PHE A 15 18.30 -20.22 -17.95
CA PHE A 15 16.89 -19.93 -18.25
C PHE A 15 15.92 -20.85 -17.49
N ALA A 16 16.25 -22.15 -17.34
CA ALA A 16 15.42 -23.08 -16.57
C ALA A 16 15.44 -22.77 -15.05
N GLY A 17 16.55 -22.24 -14.53
CA GLY A 17 16.64 -21.75 -13.15
C GLY A 17 15.81 -20.49 -12.91
N CYS A 18 15.80 -19.55 -13.86
CA CYS A 18 14.98 -18.33 -13.76
C CYS A 18 13.48 -18.61 -13.88
N LEU A 19 13.06 -19.57 -14.72
CA LEU A 19 11.66 -19.98 -14.83
C LEU A 19 11.15 -20.68 -13.55
N ASN A 20 12.00 -21.44 -12.86
CA ASN A 20 11.63 -22.08 -11.59
C ASN A 20 11.54 -21.12 -10.41
N LEU A 21 12.19 -19.94 -10.48
CA LEU A 21 12.07 -18.93 -9.43
C LEU A 21 10.72 -18.20 -9.44
N GLN A 22 10.00 -18.21 -10.56
CA GLN A 22 8.65 -17.64 -10.67
C GLN A 22 7.61 -18.49 -9.90
N SER A 23 7.88 -19.78 -9.67
CA SER A 23 6.97 -20.72 -9.01
C SER A 23 6.98 -20.66 -7.47
N LEU A 24 7.86 -19.85 -6.87
CA LEU A 24 7.92 -19.64 -5.42
C LEU A 24 7.19 -18.36 -4.97
N CYS A 25 6.47 -17.72 -5.88
CA CYS A 25 5.47 -16.72 -5.52
C CYS A 25 4.26 -17.45 -4.95
N ALA A 26 4.36 -17.87 -3.69
CA ALA A 26 3.15 -18.10 -2.91
C ALA A 26 2.32 -16.82 -3.02
N ASP A 27 1.05 -16.94 -3.44
CA ASP A 27 0.10 -15.83 -3.35
C ASP A 27 0.05 -15.37 -1.89
N ILE A 28 0.85 -14.36 -1.55
CA ILE A 28 0.92 -13.85 -0.20
C ILE A 28 -0.41 -13.14 0.02
N ASN A 29 -1.29 -13.74 0.82
CA ASN A 29 -2.66 -13.27 1.06
C ASN A 29 -2.68 -12.07 2.03
N ILE A 30 -1.97 -11.00 1.68
CA ILE A 30 -1.85 -9.78 2.46
C ILE A 30 -2.03 -8.56 1.58
N ILE A 31 -2.45 -7.46 2.20
CA ILE A 31 -2.47 -6.14 1.59
C ILE A 31 -1.64 -5.18 2.44
N SER A 32 -0.73 -4.44 1.82
CA SER A 32 0.05 -3.41 2.47
C SER A 32 -0.65 -2.07 2.34
N LEU A 33 -1.00 -1.49 3.49
CA LEU A 33 -1.56 -0.16 3.62
C LEU A 33 -0.45 0.82 3.99
N SER A 34 -0.35 1.91 3.23
CA SER A 34 0.41 3.08 3.66
C SER A 34 -0.45 4.34 3.69
N ILE A 35 -0.26 5.17 4.71
CA ILE A 35 -0.94 6.45 4.86
C ILE A 35 0.11 7.56 4.94
N GLU A 36 0.02 8.50 4.01
CA GLU A 36 0.75 9.76 3.97
C GLU A 36 -0.10 10.87 4.59
N ASN A 37 0.56 11.81 5.27
CA ASN A 37 -0.09 12.93 5.92
C ASN A 37 0.41 14.24 5.29
N ASP A 38 -0.29 14.73 4.28
CA ASP A 38 0.03 15.98 3.59
C ASP A 38 -0.68 17.19 4.23
N LEU A 39 -1.11 17.07 5.49
CA LEU A 39 -1.69 18.17 6.25
C LEU A 39 -0.60 19.04 6.90
N PRO A 40 -0.93 20.30 7.24
CA PRO A 40 -0.06 21.13 8.07
C PRO A 40 0.17 20.50 9.45
N SER A 41 1.27 20.86 10.12
CA SER A 41 1.68 20.24 11.38
C SER A 41 0.73 20.43 12.55
N VAL A 42 -0.22 21.37 12.46
CA VAL A 42 -1.25 21.60 13.47
C VAL A 42 -2.62 21.84 12.82
N PRO A 43 -3.70 21.29 13.38
CA PRO A 43 -3.72 20.30 14.48
C PRO A 43 -3.19 18.94 14.02
N LYS A 44 -2.93 18.06 15.00
CA LYS A 44 -2.39 16.71 14.74
C LYS A 44 -3.43 15.81 14.07
N LEU A 45 -2.96 14.93 13.18
CA LEU A 45 -3.78 13.89 12.58
C LEU A 45 -3.71 12.63 13.45
N PHE A 46 -4.87 12.08 13.80
CA PHE A 46 -4.98 10.79 14.47
C PHE A 46 -5.65 9.77 13.58
N PHE A 47 -5.24 8.52 13.70
CA PHE A 47 -5.82 7.38 13.00
C PHE A 47 -6.13 6.27 13.99
N PHE A 48 -7.29 5.65 13.85
CA PHE A 48 -7.61 4.38 14.51
C PHE A 48 -8.44 3.52 13.57
N ALA A 49 -8.35 2.21 13.72
CA ALA A 49 -9.09 1.23 12.94
C ALA A 49 -9.40 0.00 13.79
N ASP A 50 -10.21 -0.89 13.25
CA ASP A 50 -10.43 -2.23 13.83
C ASP A 50 -9.13 -3.01 14.07
N PHE A 51 -8.09 -2.78 13.25
CA PHE A 51 -6.76 -3.38 13.38
C PHE A 51 -5.70 -2.50 14.06
N GLN A 52 -6.04 -1.26 14.46
CA GLN A 52 -5.06 -0.29 14.93
C GLN A 52 -5.65 0.58 16.06
N PRO A 53 -5.12 0.51 17.30
CA PRO A 53 -5.49 1.48 18.33
C PRO A 53 -5.08 2.88 17.89
N LYS A 54 -5.70 3.91 18.49
CA LYS A 54 -5.46 5.32 18.15
C LYS A 54 -3.98 5.68 18.18
N ILE A 55 -3.48 6.19 17.06
CA ILE A 55 -2.13 6.70 16.88
C ILE A 55 -2.14 8.09 16.26
N GLU A 56 -1.07 8.83 16.47
CA GLU A 56 -0.78 10.07 15.73
C GLU A 56 -0.01 9.74 14.46
N ILE A 57 -0.39 10.34 13.33
CA ILE A 57 0.37 10.29 12.08
C ILE A 57 1.02 11.65 11.89
N SER A 58 2.35 11.71 12.01
CA SER A 58 3.08 12.96 11.81
C SER A 58 3.02 13.43 10.35
N PRO A 59 3.11 14.75 10.08
CA PRO A 59 3.11 15.28 8.72
C PRO A 59 4.28 14.79 7.87
N GLY A 60 4.02 14.62 6.59
CA GLY A 60 4.96 14.33 5.52
C GLY A 60 4.50 13.23 4.56
N ASN A 61 5.30 13.05 3.50
CA ASN A 61 5.03 12.21 2.34
C ASN A 61 5.90 10.94 2.31
N LYS A 62 6.37 10.47 3.48
CA LYS A 62 7.25 9.31 3.59
C LYS A 62 6.56 8.11 4.23
N ASN A 63 5.33 7.81 3.80
CA ASN A 63 4.60 6.62 4.30
C ASN A 63 4.58 6.59 5.84
N HIS A 64 4.17 7.71 6.46
CA HIS A 64 4.28 7.93 7.92
C HIS A 64 3.53 6.88 8.74
N TYR A 65 2.55 6.21 8.14
CA TYR A 65 1.99 4.98 8.65
C TYR A 65 2.11 3.86 7.62
N PHE A 66 2.46 2.66 8.10
CA PHE A 66 2.53 1.45 7.30
C PHE A 66 2.02 0.25 8.09
N LYS A 67 1.22 -0.59 7.44
CA LYS A 67 0.72 -1.84 8.02
C LYS A 67 0.53 -2.91 6.95
N LEU A 68 0.83 -4.15 7.31
CA LEU A 68 0.42 -5.33 6.55
C LEU A 68 -0.88 -5.86 7.16
N LEU A 69 -1.90 -6.03 6.34
CA LEU A 69 -3.22 -6.52 6.72
C LEU A 69 -3.50 -7.84 6.01
N ASN A 70 -4.45 -8.61 6.54
CA ASN A 70 -5.00 -9.74 5.81
C ASN A 70 -5.97 -9.24 4.72
N MET A 71 -6.50 -10.15 3.90
CA MET A 71 -7.42 -9.80 2.81
C MET A 71 -8.89 -9.64 3.25
N ASN A 72 -9.16 -9.40 4.53
CA ASN A 72 -10.50 -9.05 5.01
C ASN A 72 -10.75 -7.54 4.80
N ASN A 73 -12.03 -7.18 4.81
CA ASN A 73 -12.41 -5.77 4.80
C ASN A 73 -12.08 -5.15 6.15
N HIS A 74 -11.47 -3.97 6.09
CA HIS A 74 -11.13 -3.19 7.27
C HIS A 74 -11.64 -1.75 7.15
N THR A 75 -11.93 -1.15 8.29
CA THR A 75 -12.40 0.23 8.36
C THR A 75 -11.68 0.96 9.48
N GLY A 76 -11.25 2.18 9.18
CA GLY A 76 -10.70 3.10 10.16
C GLY A 76 -11.26 4.50 10.02
N THR A 77 -10.92 5.32 11.00
CA THR A 77 -11.29 6.73 11.07
C THR A 77 -10.04 7.57 11.22
N LEU A 78 -9.95 8.59 10.38
CA LEU A 78 -8.97 9.67 10.48
C LEU A 78 -9.64 10.86 11.17
N VAL A 79 -8.96 11.41 12.18
CA VAL A 79 -9.44 12.55 12.98
C VAL A 79 -8.41 13.66 12.92
N TRP A 80 -8.84 14.81 12.41
CA TRP A 80 -8.07 16.04 12.37
C TRP A 80 -8.89 17.19 12.97
N LYS A 81 -9.22 18.23 12.20
CA LYS A 81 -10.30 19.20 12.50
C LYS A 81 -11.69 18.61 12.24
N GLN A 82 -11.71 17.56 11.43
CA GLN A 82 -12.87 16.87 10.88
C GLN A 82 -12.58 15.38 10.86
N CYS A 83 -13.59 14.58 10.57
CA CYS A 83 -13.48 13.13 10.54
C CYS A 83 -13.69 12.61 9.13
N ALA A 84 -12.94 11.57 8.77
CA ALA A 84 -13.15 10.84 7.53
C ALA A 84 -12.95 9.35 7.76
N THR A 85 -13.73 8.55 7.05
CA THR A 85 -13.61 7.09 7.08
C THR A 85 -12.59 6.66 6.04
N LEU A 86 -11.70 5.75 6.42
CA LEU A 86 -10.79 5.05 5.53
C LEU A 86 -11.22 3.59 5.46
N ASN A 87 -11.56 3.12 4.27
CA ASN A 87 -11.92 1.73 4.03
C ASN A 87 -10.81 1.03 3.25
N VAL A 88 -10.41 -0.15 3.72
CA VAL A 88 -9.55 -1.07 2.98
C VAL A 88 -10.41 -2.26 2.57
N ILE A 89 -10.77 -2.33 1.30
CA ILE A 89 -11.63 -3.38 0.75
C ILE A 89 -10.83 -4.08 -0.35
N PRO A 90 -10.10 -5.16 -0.05
CA PRO A 90 -9.17 -5.77 -1.00
C PRO A 90 -9.80 -6.18 -2.33
N GLY A 91 -11.09 -6.53 -2.33
CA GLY A 91 -11.86 -6.83 -3.56
C GLY A 91 -12.02 -5.64 -4.52
N ASN A 92 -11.88 -4.40 -4.03
CA ASN A 92 -11.97 -3.18 -4.85
C ASN A 92 -10.60 -2.72 -5.37
N GLU A 93 -9.52 -3.37 -4.95
CA GLU A 93 -8.16 -2.96 -5.27
C GLU A 93 -7.63 -3.56 -6.57
N ASN A 94 -8.48 -4.17 -7.40
CA ASN A 94 -8.12 -4.72 -8.72
C ASN A 94 -6.86 -5.62 -8.72
N GLY A 95 -6.67 -6.40 -7.64
CA GLY A 95 -5.52 -7.28 -7.45
C GLY A 95 -4.25 -6.57 -6.94
N HIS A 96 -4.28 -5.26 -6.71
CA HIS A 96 -3.19 -4.54 -6.06
C HIS A 96 -3.11 -4.89 -4.57
N GLN A 97 -2.02 -5.52 -4.18
CA GLN A 97 -1.70 -5.82 -2.78
C GLN A 97 -0.97 -4.66 -2.08
N ARG A 98 -0.66 -3.58 -2.82
CA ARG A 98 -0.05 -2.37 -2.26
C ARG A 98 -0.96 -1.20 -2.54
N ILE A 99 -1.44 -0.58 -1.48
CA ILE A 99 -2.34 0.56 -1.54
C ILE A 99 -1.79 1.71 -0.72
N PHE A 100 -2.06 2.91 -1.20
CA PHE A 100 -1.59 4.15 -0.62
C PHE A 100 -2.78 5.07 -0.40
N TRP A 101 -2.79 5.70 0.76
CA TRP A 101 -3.71 6.76 1.11
C TRP A 101 -2.94 8.03 1.40
N SER A 102 -3.38 9.15 0.87
CA SER A 102 -2.84 10.48 1.17
C SER A 102 -3.94 11.31 1.80
N VAL A 103 -3.68 11.79 3.02
CA VAL A 103 -4.60 12.63 3.77
C VAL A 103 -4.26 14.09 3.48
N ARG A 104 -5.18 14.80 2.83
CA ARG A 104 -5.01 16.18 2.36
C ARG A 104 -6.06 17.10 2.97
N GLU A 105 -5.84 18.41 2.87
CA GLU A 105 -6.75 19.40 3.47
C GLU A 105 -8.18 19.30 2.93
N ASP A 106 -8.36 18.89 1.69
CA ASP A 106 -9.66 18.81 1.03
C ASP A 106 -10.30 17.40 1.11
N GLY A 107 -9.57 16.37 1.55
CA GLY A 107 -10.10 15.02 1.73
C GLY A 107 -9.04 13.92 1.68
N LEU A 108 -9.49 12.69 1.47
CA LEU A 108 -8.67 11.50 1.44
C LEU A 108 -8.53 10.99 0.00
N TYR A 109 -7.29 10.76 -0.39
CA TYR A 109 -6.92 10.29 -1.71
C TYR A 109 -6.38 8.88 -1.64
N HIS A 110 -6.65 8.09 -2.67
CA HIS A 110 -6.23 6.71 -2.79
C HIS A 110 -5.37 6.54 -4.06
N SER A 111 -4.36 5.67 -3.98
CA SER A 111 -3.49 5.33 -5.11
C SER A 111 -3.01 3.87 -5.02
N TRP A 112 -2.79 3.25 -6.17
CA TRP A 112 -2.11 1.95 -6.28
C TRP A 112 -0.60 2.06 -6.57
N ASP A 113 -0.14 3.22 -7.04
CA ASP A 113 1.23 3.43 -7.51
C ASP A 113 1.96 4.58 -6.80
N ASN A 114 1.31 5.23 -5.83
CA ASN A 114 1.79 6.39 -5.09
C ASN A 114 2.04 7.65 -5.97
N THR A 115 1.46 7.71 -7.17
CA THR A 115 1.64 8.80 -8.12
C THR A 115 0.32 9.32 -8.70
N ASN A 116 -0.57 8.40 -9.09
CA ASN A 116 -1.91 8.70 -9.57
C ASN A 116 -2.89 8.60 -8.40
N TRP A 117 -3.47 9.74 -8.03
CA TRP A 117 -4.26 9.88 -6.82
C TRP A 117 -5.73 10.20 -7.15
N ASP A 118 -6.63 9.34 -6.70
CA ASP A 118 -8.07 9.54 -6.79
C ASP A 118 -8.62 10.01 -5.45
N LYS A 119 -9.38 11.11 -5.43
CA LYS A 119 -10.12 11.48 -4.23
C LYS A 119 -11.25 10.47 -4.00
N LYS A 120 -11.25 9.80 -2.84
CA LYS A 120 -12.29 8.82 -2.49
C LYS A 120 -13.24 9.33 -1.44
N GLU A 121 -12.75 10.10 -0.47
CA GLU A 121 -13.58 10.60 0.62
C GLU A 121 -13.33 12.08 0.92
N SER A 122 -14.40 12.75 1.35
CA SER A 122 -14.33 14.13 1.83
C SER A 122 -14.39 14.15 3.36
N TRP A 123 -13.89 15.22 3.94
CA TRP A 123 -14.03 15.46 5.37
C TRP A 123 -15.50 15.67 5.76
N GLY A 124 -15.91 15.03 6.86
CA GLY A 124 -17.22 15.17 7.48
C GLY A 124 -17.14 15.67 8.92
N SER A 125 -18.30 15.84 9.55
CA SER A 125 -18.37 16.09 10.99
C SER A 125 -17.90 14.86 11.76
N CYS A 126 -17.03 15.09 12.74
CA CYS A 126 -16.95 14.25 13.92
C CYS A 126 -18.19 14.52 14.80
#